data_AF-A0A7S3IGN3-F1
#
_entry.id   AF-A0A7S3IGN3-F1
#
_cell.length_a   1.000
_cell.length_b   1.000
_cell.length_c   1.000
_cell.angle_alpha   90.00
_cell.angle_beta   90.00
_cell.angle_gamma   90.00
#
_symmetry.space_group_name_H-M   'P 1'
#
loop_
_entity.id
_entity.type
_entity.pdbx_description
1 polymer ?
#
loop_
_entity_poly.entity_id
_entity_poly.type
_entity_poly.pdbx_seq_one_letter_code
_entity_poly.pdbx_strand_id
1 'polypeptide(L)'
;MEITRDKAQSMIKKWHSTIEAFVQAKTQDGYIVRVFCIAFTQKTSRQVKATCYAKASHQKLIRKKMKEIMQSTVQKSTLKDLVKIFIKEEIGQQIQKECSKIFPLEDNCIVRKCKILKKPKFDLTKLMELYKNKDNSAKETKA
;
A
#
# COMPACT_ATOMS: atom_id res chain seq x y z
N MET A 1 -3.70 9.81 2.84
CA MET A 1 -2.35 9.21 2.98
C MET A 1 -1.60 9.41 1.68
N GLU A 2 -0.40 9.94 1.75
CA GLU A 2 0.49 10.17 0.60
C GLU A 2 1.93 10.14 1.10
N ILE A 3 2.84 9.65 0.28
CA ILE A 3 4.28 9.66 0.58
C ILE A 3 4.86 11.06 0.34
N THR A 4 5.95 11.40 1.03
CA THR A 4 6.64 12.67 0.78
C THR A 4 7.26 12.67 -0.62
N ARG A 5 7.38 13.88 -1.20
CA ARG A 5 8.00 14.06 -2.51
C ARG A 5 9.43 13.53 -2.52
N ASP A 6 10.18 13.79 -1.46
CA ASP A 6 11.55 13.31 -1.28
C ASP A 6 11.63 11.77 -1.28
N LYS A 7 10.73 11.10 -0.55
CA LYS A 7 10.66 9.63 -0.58
C LYS A 7 10.28 9.09 -1.96
N ALA A 8 9.33 9.73 -2.65
CA ALA A 8 8.94 9.34 -4.00
C ALA A 8 10.11 9.45 -4.99
N GLN A 9 10.86 10.54 -4.94
CA GLN A 9 11.98 10.80 -5.84
C GLN A 9 13.20 9.92 -5.52
N SER A 10 13.49 9.66 -4.24
CA SER A 10 14.62 8.81 -3.84
C SER A 10 14.47 7.33 -4.24
N MET A 11 13.24 6.84 -4.38
CA MET A 11 13.00 5.47 -4.86
C MET A 11 13.15 5.32 -6.38
N ILE A 12 12.90 6.38 -7.15
CA ILE A 12 12.95 6.32 -8.62
C ILE A 12 14.41 6.43 -9.06
N LYS A 13 15.04 5.29 -9.41
CA LYS A 13 16.38 5.25 -10.00
C LYS A 13 16.31 4.75 -11.45
N LYS A 14 17.47 4.71 -12.11
CA LYS A 14 17.61 4.17 -13.48
C LYS A 14 17.85 2.66 -13.44
N TRP A 15 17.73 2.03 -14.60
CA TRP A 15 18.12 0.62 -14.84
C TRP A 15 17.23 -0.46 -14.21
N HIS A 16 16.09 -0.07 -13.65
CA HIS A 16 15.03 -0.95 -13.17
C HIS A 16 13.68 -0.55 -13.77
N SER A 17 12.68 -1.44 -13.72
CA SER A 17 11.32 -1.12 -14.13
C SER A 17 10.50 -0.59 -12.97
N THR A 18 9.83 0.54 -13.19
CA THR A 18 8.80 1.05 -12.27
C THR A 18 7.48 0.35 -12.58
N ILE A 19 6.88 -0.26 -11.57
CA ILE A 19 5.60 -0.96 -11.68
C ILE A 19 4.59 -0.27 -10.76
N GLU A 20 3.62 0.39 -11.37
CA GLU A 20 2.50 1.01 -10.65
C GLU A 20 1.20 0.25 -10.85
N ALA A 21 0.39 0.19 -9.80
CA ALA A 21 -0.96 -0.34 -9.82
C ALA A 21 -1.89 0.52 -8.96
N PHE A 22 -3.17 0.57 -9.34
CA PHE A 22 -4.21 1.17 -8.52
C PHE A 22 -5.44 0.27 -8.46
N VAL A 23 -6.16 0.38 -7.35
CA VAL A 23 -7.44 -0.31 -7.11
C VAL A 23 -8.44 0.69 -6.53
N GLN A 24 -9.69 0.55 -6.95
CA GLN A 24 -10.84 1.20 -6.33
C GLN A 24 -11.66 0.12 -5.63
N ALA A 25 -11.80 0.20 -4.32
CA ALA A 25 -12.50 -0.80 -3.53
C ALA A 25 -13.32 -0.13 -2.42
N LYS A 26 -14.38 -0.83 -2.01
CA LYS A 26 -15.24 -0.43 -0.91
C LYS A 26 -14.80 -1.16 0.36
N THR A 27 -14.61 -0.42 1.44
CA THR A 27 -14.35 -0.97 2.78
C THR A 27 -15.64 -1.46 3.43
N GLN A 28 -15.55 -2.22 4.52
CA GLN A 28 -16.72 -2.78 5.22
C GLN A 28 -17.65 -1.70 5.78
N ASP A 29 -17.11 -0.59 6.25
CA ASP A 29 -17.83 0.56 6.79
C ASP A 29 -18.41 1.50 5.70
N GLY A 30 -18.21 1.16 4.43
CA GLY A 30 -18.89 1.81 3.30
C GLY A 30 -18.13 2.95 2.64
N TYR A 31 -16.86 3.18 3.00
CA TYR A 31 -16.01 4.11 2.26
C TYR A 31 -15.57 3.49 0.93
N ILE A 32 -15.51 4.32 -0.12
CA ILE A 32 -14.89 3.93 -1.38
C ILE A 32 -13.53 4.59 -1.43
N VAL A 33 -12.46 3.79 -1.48
CA VAL A 33 -11.08 4.26 -1.49
C VAL A 33 -10.37 3.87 -2.78
N ARG A 34 -9.49 4.75 -3.25
CA ARG A 34 -8.56 4.49 -4.35
C ARG A 34 -7.15 4.43 -3.79
N VAL A 35 -6.58 3.23 -3.82
CA VAL A 35 -5.24 2.95 -3.31
C VAL A 35 -4.29 2.81 -4.49
N PHE A 36 -3.14 3.46 -4.42
CA PHE A 36 -2.06 3.42 -5.39
C PHE A 36 -0.85 2.74 -4.75
N CYS A 37 -0.26 1.77 -5.43
CA CYS A 37 0.95 1.09 -5.01
C CYS A 37 2.03 1.24 -6.08
N ILE A 38 3.27 1.37 -5.64
CA ILE A 38 4.47 1.47 -6.47
C ILE A 38 5.47 0.40 -6.03
N ALA A 39 6.09 -0.26 -7.00
CA ALA A 39 7.13 -1.25 -6.80
C ALA A 39 8.21 -1.10 -7.87
N PHE A 40 9.43 -1.53 -7.53
CA PHE A 40 10.58 -1.53 -8.43
C PHE A 40 11.14 -2.95 -8.55
N THR A 41 11.70 -3.26 -9.71
CA THR A 41 12.36 -4.55 -9.96
C THR A 41 13.74 -4.57 -9.31
N GLN A 42 14.06 -5.63 -8.57
CA GLN A 42 15.35 -5.79 -7.91
C GLN A 42 16.35 -6.49 -8.84
N LYS A 43 17.61 -6.03 -8.80
CA LYS A 43 18.73 -6.75 -9.40
C LYS A 43 19.15 -7.89 -8.48
N THR A 44 19.24 -9.12 -9.00
CA THR A 44 19.77 -10.25 -8.23
C THR A 44 21.27 -10.10 -7.98
N SER A 45 21.76 -10.49 -6.81
CA SER A 45 23.18 -10.35 -6.42
C SER A 45 24.16 -10.98 -7.44
N ARG A 46 23.81 -12.13 -8.00
CA ARG A 46 24.62 -12.84 -9.02
C ARG A 46 24.56 -12.24 -10.43
N GLN A 47 23.76 -11.19 -10.64
CA GLN A 47 23.54 -10.63 -11.98
C GLN A 47 24.69 -9.69 -12.37
N VAL A 48 25.39 -10.01 -13.46
CA VAL A 48 26.47 -9.16 -14.00
C VAL A 48 25.90 -7.89 -14.65
N LYS A 49 24.83 -8.02 -15.45
CA LYS A 49 24.19 -6.90 -16.16
C LYS A 49 23.68 -5.83 -15.18
N ALA A 50 23.98 -4.56 -15.45
CA ALA A 50 23.52 -3.43 -14.64
C ALA A 50 21.98 -3.26 -14.65
N THR A 51 21.30 -3.65 -15.74
CA THR A 51 19.85 -3.44 -15.92
C THR A 51 19.01 -4.63 -15.47
N CYS A 52 17.91 -4.39 -14.74
CA CYS A 52 16.95 -5.41 -14.31
C CYS A 52 15.52 -5.15 -14.84
N TYR A 53 15.38 -4.89 -16.15
CA TYR A 53 14.06 -4.63 -16.74
C TYR A 53 13.18 -5.88 -16.81
N ALA A 54 11.95 -5.79 -16.28
CA ALA A 54 10.96 -6.84 -16.41
C ALA A 54 10.26 -6.75 -17.77
N LYS A 55 10.08 -7.91 -18.44
CA LYS A 55 9.27 -8.02 -19.66
C LYS A 55 7.85 -7.51 -19.43
N ALA A 56 7.22 -6.95 -20.46
CA ALA A 56 5.85 -6.42 -20.38
C ALA A 56 4.83 -7.47 -19.89
N SER A 57 5.01 -8.74 -20.24
CA SER A 57 4.19 -9.86 -19.74
C SER A 57 4.29 -10.03 -18.22
N HIS A 58 5.51 -10.03 -17.68
CA HIS A 58 5.76 -10.10 -16.24
C HIS A 58 5.19 -8.87 -15.52
N GLN A 59 5.36 -7.66 -16.07
CA GLN A 59 4.77 -6.45 -15.48
C GLN A 59 3.24 -6.53 -15.42
N LYS A 60 2.57 -7.06 -16.45
CA LYS A 60 1.11 -7.27 -16.43
C LYS A 60 0.70 -8.26 -15.33
N LEU A 61 1.45 -9.35 -15.16
CA LEU A 61 1.17 -10.35 -14.14
C LEU A 61 1.38 -9.80 -12.72
N ILE A 62 2.46 -9.04 -12.50
CA ILE A 62 2.73 -8.36 -11.23
C ILE A 62 1.61 -7.35 -10.93
N ARG A 63 1.21 -6.51 -11.90
CA ARG A 63 0.08 -5.59 -11.71
C ARG A 63 -1.23 -6.30 -11.37
N LYS A 64 -1.49 -7.49 -11.95
CA LYS A 64 -2.66 -8.31 -11.62
C LYS A 64 -2.62 -8.76 -10.16
N LYS A 65 -1.48 -9.29 -9.70
CA LYS A 65 -1.29 -9.75 -8.33
C LYS A 65 -1.32 -8.61 -7.31
N MET A 66 -0.71 -7.46 -7.61
CA MET A 66 -0.81 -6.25 -6.79
C MET A 66 -2.26 -5.84 -6.58
N LYS A 67 -3.06 -5.79 -7.66
CA LYS A 67 -4.47 -5.43 -7.57
C LYS A 67 -5.28 -6.41 -6.73
N GLU A 68 -5.04 -7.71 -6.90
CA GLU A 68 -5.69 -8.78 -6.15
C GLU A 68 -5.46 -8.64 -4.64
N ILE A 69 -4.19 -8.48 -4.22
CA ILE A 69 -3.81 -8.31 -2.81
C ILE A 69 -4.44 -7.02 -2.23
N MET A 70 -4.26 -5.90 -2.93
CA MET A 70 -4.80 -4.61 -2.47
C MET A 70 -6.33 -4.66 -2.33
N GLN A 71 -7.03 -5.26 -3.29
CA GLN A 71 -8.48 -5.36 -3.26
C GLN A 71 -8.96 -6.25 -2.09
N SER A 72 -8.32 -7.40 -1.90
CA SER A 72 -8.64 -8.33 -0.82
C SER A 72 -8.47 -7.67 0.56
N THR A 73 -7.37 -6.96 0.78
CA THR A 73 -7.09 -6.29 2.06
C THR A 73 -8.07 -5.15 2.34
N VAL A 74 -8.40 -4.33 1.34
CA VAL A 74 -9.34 -3.21 1.50
C VAL A 74 -10.77 -3.71 1.75
N GLN A 75 -11.23 -4.75 1.05
CA GLN A 75 -12.59 -5.28 1.22
C GLN A 75 -12.81 -5.95 2.58
N LYS A 76 -11.75 -6.53 3.18
CA LYS A 76 -11.80 -7.18 4.49
C LYS A 76 -11.69 -6.24 5.68
N SER A 77 -11.30 -4.99 5.48
CA SER A 77 -11.01 -4.06 6.56
C SER A 77 -12.03 -2.92 6.65
N THR A 78 -12.21 -2.41 7.87
CA THR A 78 -12.82 -1.10 8.13
C THR A 78 -11.81 0.00 7.84
N LEU A 79 -12.24 1.27 7.70
CA LEU A 79 -11.30 2.36 7.46
C LEU A 79 -10.28 2.53 8.59
N LYS A 80 -10.68 2.30 9.85
CA LYS A 80 -9.79 2.39 11.02
C LYS A 80 -8.67 1.35 10.95
N ASP A 81 -9.01 0.12 10.62
CA ASP A 81 -8.03 -0.97 10.55
C ASP A 81 -7.16 -0.84 9.30
N LEU A 82 -7.74 -0.40 8.18
CA LEU A 82 -7.00 -0.13 6.94
C LEU A 82 -5.89 0.92 7.15
N VAL A 83 -6.14 1.95 7.95
CA VAL A 83 -5.10 2.94 8.29
C VAL A 83 -3.97 2.31 9.12
N LYS A 84 -4.27 1.41 10.06
CA LYS A 84 -3.24 0.69 10.83
C LYS A 84 -2.39 -0.21 9.93
N ILE A 85 -3.03 -0.92 9.01
CA ILE A 85 -2.36 -1.77 8.00
C ILE A 85 -1.40 -0.92 7.15
N PHE A 86 -1.83 0.28 6.76
CA PHE A 86 -0.97 1.19 6.00
C PHE A 86 0.25 1.69 6.79
N ILE A 87 0.10 1.98 8.09
CA ILE A 87 1.22 2.42 8.95
C ILE A 87 2.26 1.31 9.12
N LYS A 88 1.81 0.06 9.18
CA LYS A 88 2.69 -1.11 9.30
C LYS A 88 3.27 -1.59 7.96
N GLU A 89 2.91 -0.96 6.85
CA GLU A 89 3.36 -1.31 5.50
C GLU A 89 3.10 -2.77 5.07
N GLU A 90 2.12 -3.45 5.70
CA GLU A 90 1.86 -4.90 5.49
C GLU A 90 1.52 -5.24 4.03
N ILE A 91 0.79 -4.36 3.35
CA ILE A 91 0.43 -4.53 1.93
C ILE A 91 1.68 -4.56 1.05
N GLY A 92 2.67 -3.71 1.34
CA GLY A 92 3.92 -3.64 0.58
C GLY A 92 4.71 -4.94 0.67
N GLN A 93 4.90 -5.40 1.90
CA GLN A 93 5.60 -6.66 2.19
C GLN A 93 4.89 -7.88 1.58
N GLN A 94 3.55 -7.91 1.65
CA GLN A 94 2.77 -9.01 1.06
C GLN A 94 2.89 -9.03 -0.47
N ILE A 95 2.85 -7.86 -1.12
CA ILE A 95 3.05 -7.74 -2.57
C ILE A 95 4.44 -8.26 -2.95
N GLN A 96 5.48 -7.85 -2.21
CA GLN A 96 6.85 -8.28 -2.48
C GLN A 96 6.99 -9.81 -2.39
N LYS A 97 6.46 -10.42 -1.33
CA LYS A 97 6.53 -11.86 -1.11
C LYS A 97 5.85 -12.66 -2.22
N GLU A 98 4.64 -12.26 -2.62
CA GLU A 98 3.89 -12.98 -3.65
C GLU A 98 4.43 -12.72 -5.07
N CYS A 99 4.87 -11.49 -5.36
CA CYS A 99 5.37 -11.14 -6.69
C CYS A 99 6.81 -11.61 -6.94
N SER A 100 7.60 -11.89 -5.90
CA SER A 100 8.95 -12.48 -6.01
C SER A 100 8.97 -13.80 -6.80
N LYS A 101 7.84 -14.53 -6.83
CA LYS A 101 7.67 -15.75 -7.65
C LYS A 101 7.68 -15.48 -9.16
N ILE A 102 7.32 -14.26 -9.58
CA ILE A 102 7.24 -13.85 -10.98
C ILE A 102 8.54 -13.15 -11.38
N PHE A 103 8.93 -12.14 -10.60
CA PHE A 103 10.15 -11.37 -10.79
C PHE A 103 10.55 -10.76 -9.44
N PRO A 104 11.83 -10.76 -9.06
CA PRO A 104 12.26 -10.18 -7.79
C PRO A 104 11.94 -8.67 -7.73
N LEU A 105 11.24 -8.26 -6.67
CA LEU A 105 10.92 -6.87 -6.39
C LEU A 105 11.78 -6.36 -5.24
N GLU A 106 12.11 -5.07 -5.26
CA GLU A 106 12.81 -4.41 -4.17
C GLU A 106 11.95 -4.39 -2.89
N ASP A 107 12.60 -4.35 -1.72
CA ASP A 107 11.93 -4.33 -0.41
C ASP A 107 11.09 -3.05 -0.22
N ASN A 108 11.32 -2.00 -1.00
CA ASN A 108 10.66 -0.70 -0.93
C ASN A 108 9.28 -0.65 -1.64
N CYS A 109 8.58 -1.78 -1.78
CA CYS A 109 7.23 -1.79 -2.31
C CYS A 109 6.29 -1.09 -1.33
N ILE A 110 5.68 0.04 -1.74
CA ILE A 110 4.87 0.86 -0.83
C ILE A 110 3.54 1.31 -1.44
N VAL A 111 2.60 1.62 -0.56
CA VAL A 111 1.38 2.33 -0.92
C VAL A 111 1.71 3.82 -1.12
N ARG A 112 1.79 4.26 -2.38
CA ARG A 112 2.13 5.64 -2.75
C ARG A 112 1.09 6.65 -2.27
N LYS A 113 -0.19 6.33 -2.46
CA LYS A 113 -1.30 7.25 -2.15
C LYS A 113 -2.58 6.49 -1.87
N CYS A 114 -3.36 6.96 -0.90
CA CYS A 114 -4.74 6.54 -0.71
C CYS A 114 -5.65 7.78 -0.78
N LYS A 115 -6.63 7.75 -1.67
CA LYS A 115 -7.67 8.77 -1.83
C LYS A 115 -9.01 8.21 -1.40
N ILE A 116 -9.77 8.96 -0.62
CA ILE A 116 -11.19 8.64 -0.35
C ILE A 116 -12.00 9.25 -1.49
N LEU A 117 -12.76 8.41 -2.22
CA LEU A 117 -13.63 8.85 -3.31
C LEU A 117 -15.03 9.17 -2.79
N LYS A 118 -15.58 8.29 -1.97
CA LYS A 118 -16.92 8.45 -1.39
C LYS A 118 -16.87 8.13 0.10
N LYS A 119 -17.46 9.03 0.88
CA LYS A 119 -17.70 8.83 2.30
C LYS A 119 -19.14 8.30 2.48
N PRO A 120 -19.37 7.36 3.42
CA PRO A 120 -20.72 6.97 3.80
C PRO A 120 -21.43 8.14 4.50
N LYS A 121 -22.74 8.00 4.73
CA LYS A 121 -23.49 8.98 5.52
C LYS A 121 -22.85 9.15 6.90
N PHE A 122 -22.80 10.39 7.38
CA PHE A 122 -22.23 10.70 8.68
C PHE A 122 -23.05 10.02 9.77
N ASP A 123 -22.35 9.41 10.72
CA ASP A 123 -22.93 8.69 11.84
C ASP A 123 -22.19 9.09 13.12
N LEU A 124 -22.92 9.75 14.02
CA LEU A 124 -22.37 10.26 15.28
C LEU A 124 -21.89 9.11 16.17
N THR A 125 -22.56 7.96 16.14
CA THR A 125 -22.22 6.81 17.00
C THR A 125 -20.85 6.25 16.64
N LYS A 126 -20.62 5.99 15.35
CA LYS A 126 -19.32 5.54 14.81
C LYS A 126 -18.20 6.55 15.07
N LEU A 127 -18.52 7.84 15.07
CA LEU A 127 -17.55 8.88 15.40
C LEU A 127 -17.13 8.77 16.87
N MET A 128 -18.10 8.71 17.79
CA MET A 128 -17.81 8.60 19.23
C MET A 128 -16.99 7.33 19.55
N GLU A 129 -17.29 6.20 18.91
CA GLU A 129 -16.49 4.97 19.03
C GLU A 129 -15.03 5.11 18.56
N LEU A 130 -14.78 5.96 17.56
CA LEU A 130 -13.43 6.23 17.10
C LEU A 130 -12.59 6.94 18.17
N TYR A 131 -13.21 7.85 18.93
CA TYR A 131 -12.54 8.70 19.93
C TYR A 131 -12.53 8.13 21.36
N LYS A 132 -13.40 7.17 21.69
CA LYS A 132 -13.47 6.54 23.03
C LYS A 132 -12.12 6.00 23.56
N ASN A 133 -11.18 5.66 22.68
CA ASN A 133 -9.88 5.10 23.07
C ASN A 133 -8.78 6.16 23.29
N LYS A 134 -9.04 7.46 23.08
CA LYS A 134 -8.02 8.52 23.16
C LYS A 134 -7.81 9.07 24.58
N ASP A 135 -8.80 8.91 25.46
CA ASP A 135 -8.80 9.53 26.79
C ASP A 135 -7.86 8.85 27.81
N ASN A 136 -7.43 7.61 27.55
CA ASN A 136 -6.52 6.89 28.45
C ASN A 136 -5.03 7.18 28.17
N SER A 137 -4.63 7.43 26.91
CA SER A 137 -3.23 7.73 26.57
C SER A 137 -2.75 9.11 27.02
N ALA A 138 -3.67 10.05 27.23
CA ALA A 138 -3.34 11.41 27.68
C ALA A 138 -3.13 11.52 29.20
N LYS A 139 -3.52 10.49 29.97
CA LYS A 139 -3.39 10.46 31.44
C LYS A 139 -2.10 9.79 31.91
N GLU A 140 -1.49 8.90 31.11
CA GLU A 140 -0.26 8.17 31.48
C GLU A 140 1.04 8.97 31.27
N THR A 141 1.03 10.07 30.51
CA THR A 141 2.22 10.90 30.25
C THR A 141 2.43 12.04 31.26
N LYS A 142 1.61 12.09 32.32
CA LYS A 142 1.75 13.02 33.43
C LYS A 142 1.96 12.24 34.74
N ALA A 143 3.10 11.56 34.85
CA ALA A 143 3.63 11.03 36.10
C ALA A 143 5.15 11.13 36.06
#